data_AF-A0A1M6Q5D3-F1
#
_entry.id   AF-A0A1M6Q5D3-F1
#
_cell.length_a   1.000
_cell.length_b   1.000
_cell.length_c   1.000
_cell.angle_alpha   90.00
_cell.angle_beta   90.00
_cell.angle_gamma   90.00
#
_symmetry.space_group_name_H-M   'P 1'
#
loop_
_entity.id
_entity.type
_entity.pdbx_description
1 polymer ?
#
loop_
_entity_poly.entity_id
_entity_poly.type
_entity_poly.pdbx_seq_one_letter_code
_entity_poly.pdbx_strand_id
1 'polypeptide(L)'
;MDINKINVVYWEGSKLRKEYESSLGPERASKKIEVITYKLLESIRRKDIDAFCQNLIRAFLEVEKPIPDVFKDVLTDKAFNRIAYAFVMGLNGRIKGDTQS
;
A
#
# COMPACT_ATOMS: atom_id res chain seq x y z
N MET A 1 -10.69 17.48 1.20
CA MET A 1 -9.78 16.35 1.52
C MET A 1 -10.44 15.59 2.64
N ASP A 2 -10.89 14.37 2.38
CA ASP A 2 -11.54 13.55 3.41
C ASP A 2 -10.46 12.83 4.23
N ILE A 3 -10.23 13.30 5.46
CA ILE A 3 -9.25 12.73 6.40
C ILE A 3 -9.53 11.25 6.66
N ASN A 4 -10.81 10.84 6.57
CA ASN A 4 -11.20 9.45 6.76
C ASN A 4 -10.61 8.56 5.66
N LYS A 5 -10.58 9.02 4.40
CA LYS A 5 -10.00 8.25 3.28
C LYS A 5 -8.50 8.01 3.46
N ILE A 6 -7.77 9.02 3.91
CA ILE A 6 -6.32 8.90 4.17
C ILE A 6 -6.05 7.82 5.23
N ASN A 7 -6.81 7.85 6.33
CA ASN A 7 -6.67 6.87 7.40
C ASN A 7 -7.07 5.46 6.94
N VAL A 8 -8.18 5.32 6.22
CA VAL A 8 -8.62 4.02 5.68
C VAL A 8 -7.54 3.45 4.76
N VAL A 9 -7.04 4.24 3.82
CA VAL A 9 -6.04 3.78 2.86
C VAL A 9 -4.69 3.46 3.52
N TYR A 10 -4.30 4.20 4.56
CA TYR A 10 -3.16 3.84 5.41
C TYR A 10 -3.35 2.44 6.02
N TRP A 11 -4.50 2.18 6.62
CA TRP A 11 -4.77 0.87 7.22
C TRP A 11 -4.84 -0.26 6.19
N GLU A 12 -5.34 -0.01 4.98
CA GLU A 12 -5.27 -0.99 3.88
C GLU A 12 -3.82 -1.33 3.51
N GLY A 13 -2.90 -0.35 3.51
CA GLY A 13 -1.47 -0.61 3.36
C GLY A 13 -0.90 -1.49 4.46
N SER A 14 -1.24 -1.20 5.72
CA SER A 14 -0.78 -2.00 6.87
C SER A 14 -1.38 -3.41 6.90
N LYS A 15 -2.62 -3.59 6.45
CA LYS A 15 -3.23 -4.91 6.28
C LYS A 15 -2.47 -5.71 5.22
N LEU A 16 -2.21 -5.12 4.05
CA LEU A 16 -1.49 -5.80 2.98
C LEU A 16 -0.10 -6.26 3.44
N ARG A 17 0.61 -5.43 4.23
CA ARG A 17 1.86 -5.83 4.85
C ARG A 17 1.70 -7.10 5.70
N LYS A 18 0.69 -7.17 6.58
CA LYS A 18 0.46 -8.36 7.42
C LYS A 18 0.20 -9.62 6.60
N GLU A 19 -0.48 -9.49 5.47
CA GLU A 19 -0.72 -10.61 4.55
C GLU A 19 0.59 -11.11 3.94
N TYR A 20 1.48 -10.20 3.52
CA TYR A 20 2.82 -10.57 3.06
C TYR A 20 3.66 -11.22 4.16
N GLU A 21 3.64 -10.68 5.38
CA GLU A 21 4.35 -11.25 6.53
C GLU A 21 3.83 -12.65 6.88
N SER A 22 2.52 -12.86 6.81
CA SER A 22 1.88 -14.15 7.08
C SER A 22 2.17 -15.17 5.97
N SER A 23 2.24 -14.73 4.71
CA SER A 23 2.47 -15.61 3.55
C SER A 23 3.95 -15.98 3.35
N LEU A 24 4.87 -15.02 3.56
CA LEU A 24 6.28 -15.18 3.20
C LEU A 24 7.24 -15.25 4.40
N GLY A 25 6.78 -14.93 5.60
CA GLY A 25 7.62 -14.63 6.76
C GLY A 25 8.23 -13.22 6.70
N PRO A 26 8.61 -12.64 7.86
CA PRO A 26 8.92 -11.21 7.98
C PRO A 26 10.11 -10.75 7.13
N GLU A 27 11.17 -11.56 7.01
CA GLU A 27 12.37 -11.17 6.25
C GLU A 27 12.09 -11.08 4.73
N ARG A 28 11.43 -12.11 4.18
CA ARG A 28 11.06 -12.13 2.75
C ARG A 28 9.98 -11.11 2.43
N ALA A 29 9.01 -10.95 3.33
CA ALA A 29 8.00 -9.91 3.23
C ALA A 29 8.62 -8.52 3.16
N SER A 30 9.61 -8.21 4.02
CA SER A 30 10.29 -6.90 4.01
C SER A 30 10.93 -6.59 2.65
N LYS A 31 11.70 -7.54 2.08
CA LYS A 31 12.33 -7.36 0.75
C LYS A 31 11.28 -7.19 -0.35
N LYS A 32 10.19 -7.96 -0.27
CA LYS A 32 9.10 -7.89 -1.25
C LYS A 32 8.36 -6.55 -1.18
N ILE A 33 8.00 -6.11 0.02
CA ILE A 33 7.35 -4.84 0.30
C ILE A 33 8.20 -3.66 -0.17
N GLU A 34 9.52 -3.73 0.03
CA GLU A 34 10.45 -2.72 -0.46
C GLU A 34 10.37 -2.57 -1.99
N VAL A 35 10.42 -3.69 -2.73
CA VAL A 35 10.29 -3.67 -4.20
C VAL A 35 8.94 -3.11 -4.65
N ILE A 36 7.85 -3.49 -3.99
CA ILE A 36 6.50 -2.96 -4.28
C ILE A 36 6.45 -1.46 -4.02
N THR A 37 6.99 -1.03 -2.89
CA THR A 37 7.05 0.37 -2.47
C THR A 37 7.76 1.24 -3.51
N TYR A 38 8.93 0.82 -4.00
CA TYR A 38 9.65 1.57 -5.02
C TYR A 38 8.82 1.72 -6.31
N LYS A 39 8.15 0.66 -6.76
CA LYS A 39 7.30 0.71 -7.96
C LYS A 39 6.12 1.67 -7.77
N LEU A 40 5.48 1.66 -6.60
CA LEU A 40 4.39 2.56 -6.27
C LEU A 40 4.85 4.02 -6.18
N LEU A 41 5.93 4.29 -5.45
CA LEU A 41 6.50 5.64 -5.34
C LEU A 41 6.90 6.22 -6.71
N GLU A 42 7.50 5.39 -7.56
CA GLU A 42 7.88 5.80 -8.90
C GLU A 42 6.65 6.12 -9.77
N SER A 43 5.58 5.32 -9.71
CA SER A 43 4.32 5.63 -10.41
C SER A 43 3.66 6.93 -9.91
N ILE A 44 3.65 7.18 -8.59
CA ILE A 44 3.14 8.42 -8.00
C ILE A 44 3.96 9.62 -8.46
N ARG A 45 5.30 9.50 -8.47
CA ARG A 45 6.21 10.56 -8.91
C ARG A 45 5.97 10.96 -10.37
N ARG A 46 5.74 9.98 -11.25
CA ARG A 46 5.41 10.20 -12.66
C ARG A 46 3.98 10.68 -12.90
N LYS A 47 3.12 10.70 -11.86
CA LYS A 47 1.67 10.93 -11.97
C LYS A 47 1.00 9.92 -12.90
N ASP A 48 1.51 8.69 -12.91
CA ASP A 48 1.07 7.60 -13.76
C ASP A 48 0.11 6.70 -12.97
N ILE A 49 -1.18 7.08 -13.00
CA ILE A 49 -2.24 6.40 -12.25
C ILE A 49 -2.41 4.95 -12.72
N ASP A 50 -2.28 4.71 -14.03
CA ASP A 50 -2.40 3.36 -14.59
C ASP A 50 -1.28 2.44 -14.08
N ALA A 51 -0.03 2.93 -14.07
CA ALA A 51 1.07 2.18 -13.48
C ALA A 51 0.88 1.95 -11.97
N PHE A 52 0.33 2.92 -11.24
CA PHE A 52 0.01 2.73 -9.83
C PHE A 52 -1.03 1.62 -9.66
N CYS A 53 -2.14 1.67 -10.39
CA CYS A 53 -3.20 0.66 -10.39
C CYS A 53 -2.65 -0.74 -10.69
N GLN A 54 -1.85 -0.88 -11.74
CA GLN A 54 -1.27 -2.18 -12.10
C GLN A 54 -0.39 -2.74 -11.00
N ASN A 55 0.44 -1.91 -10.35
CA ASN A 55 1.28 -2.35 -9.24
C ASN A 55 0.45 -2.68 -7.99
N LEU A 56 -0.62 -1.92 -7.73
CA LEU A 56 -1.56 -2.20 -6.64
C LEU A 56 -2.28 -3.54 -6.85
N ILE A 57 -2.86 -3.76 -8.03
CA ILE A 57 -3.55 -5.01 -8.41
C ILE A 57 -2.61 -6.19 -8.22
N ARG A 58 -1.38 -6.11 -8.73
CA ARG A 58 -0.37 -7.17 -8.59
C ARG A 58 -0.06 -7.46 -7.12
N ALA A 59 0.11 -6.43 -6.31
CA ALA A 59 0.44 -6.61 -4.89
C ALA A 59 -0.68 -7.35 -4.14
N PHE A 60 -1.95 -7.00 -4.38
CA PHE A 60 -3.09 -7.69 -3.77
C PHE A 60 -3.26 -9.13 -4.32
N LEU A 61 -3.03 -9.35 -5.61
CA LEU A 61 -3.13 -10.67 -6.24
C LEU A 61 -2.08 -11.65 -5.71
N GLU A 62 -0.86 -11.20 -5.46
CA GLU A 62 0.23 -12.05 -4.95
C GLU A 62 -0.05 -12.65 -3.57
N VAL A 63 -0.92 -12.02 -2.77
CA VAL A 63 -1.38 -12.52 -1.47
C VAL A 63 -2.84 -13.01 -1.52
N GLU A 64 -3.38 -13.20 -2.73
CA GLU A 64 -4.73 -13.70 -2.99
C GLU A 64 -5.84 -12.90 -2.28
N LYS A 65 -5.67 -11.58 -2.20
CA LYS A 65 -6.66 -10.67 -1.58
C LYS A 65 -7.40 -9.83 -2.62
N PRO A 66 -8.69 -9.53 -2.37
CA PRO A 66 -9.41 -8.56 -3.17
C PRO A 66 -8.85 -7.15 -2.96
N ILE A 67 -8.98 -6.31 -3.98
CA ILE A 67 -8.61 -4.90 -3.89
C ILE A 67 -9.70 -4.16 -3.10
N PRO A 68 -9.35 -3.39 -2.06
CA PRO A 68 -10.32 -2.65 -1.27
C PRO A 68 -11.09 -1.61 -2.09
N ASP A 69 -12.41 -1.51 -1.87
CA ASP A 69 -13.30 -0.61 -2.62
C ASP A 69 -12.91 0.87 -2.50
N VAL A 70 -12.26 1.27 -1.41
CA VAL A 70 -11.77 2.65 -1.20
C VAL A 70 -10.90 3.13 -2.37
N PHE A 71 -10.19 2.22 -3.06
CA PHE A 71 -9.37 2.60 -4.20
C PHE A 71 -10.19 3.07 -5.39
N LYS A 72 -11.43 2.59 -5.60
CA LYS A 72 -12.31 3.06 -6.70
C LYS A 72 -12.52 4.57 -6.62
N ASP A 73 -12.79 5.07 -5.41
CA ASP A 73 -13.02 6.49 -5.18
C ASP A 73 -11.74 7.31 -5.32
N VAL A 74 -10.61 6.74 -4.88
CA VAL A 74 -9.31 7.42 -4.83
C VAL A 74 -8.73 7.68 -6.21
N LEU A 75 -8.97 6.79 -7.19
CA LEU A 75 -8.43 6.94 -8.55
C LEU A 75 -8.96 8.18 -9.28
N THR A 76 -10.12 8.69 -8.88
CA THR A 76 -10.72 9.90 -9.46
C THR A 76 -10.51 11.15 -8.60
N ASP A 77 -9.84 11.02 -7.45
CA ASP A 77 -9.68 12.10 -6.48
C ASP A 77 -8.51 13.03 -6.84
N LYS A 78 -8.73 14.34 -6.78
CA LYS A 78 -7.66 15.36 -6.99
C LYS A 78 -6.54 15.25 -5.96
N ALA A 79 -6.80 14.63 -4.81
CA ALA A 79 -5.83 14.36 -3.75
C ALA A 79 -5.16 12.97 -3.88
N PHE A 80 -5.30 12.28 -5.02
CA PHE A 80 -4.74 10.95 -5.29
C PHE A 80 -3.34 10.76 -4.73
N ASN A 81 -2.38 11.63 -5.05
CA ASN A 81 -0.99 11.49 -4.59
C ASN A 81 -0.88 11.42 -3.05
N ARG A 82 -1.61 12.27 -2.31
CA ARG A 82 -1.57 12.24 -0.84
C ARG A 82 -2.17 10.95 -0.28
N ILE A 83 -3.24 10.46 -0.90
CA ILE A 83 -3.90 9.23 -0.48
C ILE A 83 -3.02 8.01 -0.83
N ALA A 84 -2.40 8.00 -2.00
CA ALA A 84 -1.45 6.98 -2.42
C ALA A 84 -0.20 6.95 -1.52
N TYR A 85 0.31 8.12 -1.10
CA TYR A 85 1.38 8.16 -0.09
C TYR A 85 0.93 7.59 1.25
N ALA A 86 -0.32 7.81 1.67
CA ALA A 86 -0.86 7.19 2.89
C ALA A 86 -0.84 5.67 2.82
N PHE A 87 -1.23 5.09 1.68
CA PHE A 87 -1.11 3.64 1.45
C PHE A 87 0.33 3.16 1.60
N VAL A 88 1.28 3.84 0.93
CA VAL A 88 2.70 3.49 0.98
C VAL A 88 3.26 3.59 2.40
N MET A 89 2.88 4.62 3.16
CA MET A 89 3.26 4.75 4.58
C MET A 89 2.70 3.60 5.42
N GLY A 90 1.46 3.18 5.18
CA GLY A 90 0.86 2.02 5.86
C GLY A 90 1.56 0.71 5.52
N LEU A 91 1.91 0.52 4.25
CA LEU A 91 2.60 -0.66 3.73
C LEU A 91 4.04 -0.78 4.29
N ASN A 92 4.74 0.35 4.46
CA ASN A 92 6.08 0.38 5.04
C ASN A 92 6.09 0.50 6.56
N GLY A 93 4.96 0.88 7.16
CA GLY A 93 4.81 1.09 8.58
C GLY A 93 5.10 -0.20 9.32
N ARG A 94 6.23 -0.26 10.05
CA ARG A 94 6.39 -1.27 11.10
C ARG A 94 5.35 -0.91 12.13
N ILE A 95 4.42 -1.82 12.43
CA ILE A 95 3.56 -1.64 13.58
C ILE A 95 4.52 -1.48 14.75
N LYS A 96 4.58 -0.26 15.33
CA LYS A 96 5.33 -0.02 16.55
C LYS A 96 4.66 -0.84 17.64
N GLY A 97 5.15 -2.06 17.76
CA GLY A 97 4.82 -3.10 18.72
C GLY A 97 6.04 -4.00 18.95
N ASP A 98 6.87 -4.19 17.92
CA ASP A 98 8.07 -5.03 18.01
C ASP A 98 9.37 -4.20 17.94
N THR A 99 9.48 -3.20 18.81
CA THR A 99 10.80 -2.65 19.18
C THR A 99 10.91 -2.64 20.69
N GLN A 100 11.03 -3.84 21.25
CA GLN A 100 11.68 -4.11 22.52
C GLN A 100 11.95 -5.62 22.60
N SER A 101 13.17 -6.02 22.22
CA SER A 101 13.91 -7.18 22.76
C SER A 101 15.33 -7.12 22.21
#